data_AF-A0A7Y3GAL6-F1
#
_entry.id   AF-A0A7Y3GAL6-F1
#
_cell.length_a   1.000
_cell.length_b   1.000
_cell.length_c   1.000
_cell.angle_alpha   90.00
_cell.angle_beta   90.00
_cell.angle_gamma   90.00
#
_symmetry.space_group_name_H-M   'P 1'
#
loop_
_entity.id
_entity.type
_entity.pdbx_description
1 polymer ?
#
loop_
_entity_poly.entity_id
_entity_poly.type
_entity_poly.pdbx_seq_one_letter_code
_entity_poly.pdbx_strand_id
1 'polypeptide(L)'
;MKHAGPRTFARMKPLLEALRARPGLREARPGVFTLKSRAFLHFHDDPSGIFADVRFADEFVRLPVTTPSEQSDLLERIDDCLSTVESRSSDRGRGRRRGGRHQGSRT
;
A
#
# COMPACT_ATOMS: atom_id res chain seq x y z
N MET A 1 -4.75 -19.14 8.94
CA MET A 1 -4.41 -18.30 7.77
C MET A 1 -2.92 -18.46 7.49
N LYS A 2 -2.57 -18.92 6.29
CA LYS A 2 -1.17 -19.05 5.86
C LYS A 2 -0.87 -17.92 4.90
N HIS A 3 0.31 -17.32 5.01
CA HIS A 3 0.77 -16.40 3.98
C HIS A 3 0.84 -17.14 2.64
N ALA A 4 0.64 -16.39 1.55
CA ALA A 4 0.77 -16.96 0.22
C ALA A 4 2.10 -17.68 0.07
N GLY A 5 2.03 -18.92 -0.46
CA GLY A 5 3.19 -19.77 -0.62
C GLY A 5 4.05 -19.33 -1.82
N PRO A 6 5.31 -19.79 -1.90
CA PRO A 6 6.22 -19.47 -3.01
C PRO A 6 5.67 -19.88 -4.39
N ARG A 7 4.88 -20.96 -4.48
CA ARG A 7 4.22 -21.38 -5.75
C ARG A 7 3.13 -20.39 -6.18
N THR A 8 2.42 -19.81 -5.22
CA THR A 8 1.40 -18.78 -5.47
C THR A 8 2.05 -17.49 -5.96
N PHE A 9 3.14 -17.07 -5.31
CA PHE A 9 3.92 -15.92 -5.75
C PHE A 9 4.53 -16.10 -7.15
N ALA A 10 4.93 -17.33 -7.52
CA ALA A 10 5.45 -17.59 -8.87
C ALA A 10 4.40 -17.34 -9.96
N ARG A 11 3.13 -17.68 -9.71
CA ARG A 11 2.02 -17.39 -10.62
C ARG A 11 1.63 -15.91 -10.64
N MET A 12 1.79 -15.24 -9.50
CA MET A 12 1.52 -13.80 -9.35
C MET A 12 2.73 -12.93 -9.68
N LYS A 13 3.81 -13.51 -10.22
CA LYS A 13 5.01 -12.77 -10.60
C LYS A 13 4.71 -11.53 -11.49
N PRO A 14 3.89 -11.61 -12.55
CA PRO A 14 3.56 -10.42 -13.35
C PRO A 14 2.82 -9.35 -12.54
N LEU A 15 1.93 -9.75 -11.61
CA LEU A 15 1.25 -8.82 -10.71
C LEU A 15 2.24 -8.13 -9.76
N LEU A 16 3.16 -8.90 -9.17
CA LEU A 16 4.19 -8.37 -8.27
C LEU A 16 5.14 -7.42 -9.00
N GLU A 17 5.52 -7.73 -10.25
CA GLU A 17 6.35 -6.86 -11.07
C GLU A 17 5.64 -5.54 -11.40
N ALA A 18 4.34 -5.59 -11.72
CA ALA A 18 3.54 -4.38 -11.91
C ALA A 18 3.48 -3.52 -10.63
N LEU A 19 3.34 -4.14 -9.46
CA LEU A 19 3.36 -3.43 -8.18
C LEU A 19 4.73 -2.80 -7.88
N ARG A 20 5.83 -3.49 -8.21
CA ARG A 20 7.20 -2.97 -8.06
C ARG A 20 7.50 -1.80 -8.99
N ALA A 21 6.84 -1.72 -10.14
CA ALA A 21 7.01 -0.63 -11.10
C ALA A 21 6.38 0.68 -10.64
N ARG A 22 5.49 0.67 -9.62
CA ARG A 22 4.77 1.85 -9.17
C ARG A 22 5.59 2.68 -8.18
N PRO A 23 5.71 4.00 -8.40
CA PRO A 23 6.43 4.88 -7.48
C PRO A 23 5.74 4.92 -6.11
N GLY A 24 6.54 4.88 -5.04
CA GLY A 24 6.06 4.95 -3.66
C GLY A 24 5.79 3.60 -2.98
N LEU A 25 5.58 2.52 -3.75
CA LEU A 25 5.48 1.17 -3.19
C LEU A 25 6.87 0.56 -3.02
N ARG A 26 7.16 0.11 -1.80
CA ARG A 26 8.38 -0.63 -1.48
C ARG A 26 8.04 -2.01 -0.99
N GLU A 27 8.51 -3.02 -1.71
CA GLU A 27 8.39 -4.41 -1.28
C GLU A 27 9.30 -4.64 -0.07
N ALA A 28 8.70 -4.97 1.07
CA ALA A 28 9.42 -5.31 2.29
C ALA A 28 9.71 -6.82 2.36
N ARG A 29 8.78 -7.64 1.88
CA ARG A 29 8.88 -9.11 1.78
C ARG A 29 8.14 -9.59 0.53
N PRO A 30 8.39 -10.81 0.04
CA PRO A 30 7.62 -11.37 -1.06
C PRO A 30 6.12 -11.29 -0.77
N GLY A 31 5.41 -10.49 -1.55
CA GLY A 31 3.97 -10.25 -1.36
C GLY A 31 3.58 -9.32 -0.20
N VAL A 32 4.51 -8.53 0.33
CA VAL A 32 4.23 -7.49 1.33
C VAL A 32 4.84 -6.17 0.86
N PHE A 33 3.97 -5.20 0.60
CA PHE A 33 4.36 -3.88 0.14
C PHE A 33 4.02 -2.82 1.19
N THR A 34 4.92 -1.86 1.29
CA THR A 34 4.83 -0.73 2.21
C THR A 34 4.79 0.57 1.43
N LEU A 35 4.00 1.53 1.91
CA LEU A 35 3.89 2.88 1.37
C LEU A 35 4.25 3.86 2.49
N LYS A 36 5.26 4.72 2.27
CA LYS A 36 5.72 5.72 3.25
C LYS A 36 5.97 5.13 4.66
N SER A 37 6.65 3.99 4.71
CA SER A 37 6.97 3.25 5.95
C SER A 37 5.77 2.65 6.70
N ARG A 38 4.58 2.56 6.07
CA ARG A 38 3.40 1.88 6.62
C ARG A 38 3.05 0.67 5.77
N ALA A 39 2.55 -0.40 6.41
CA ALA A 39 2.03 -1.55 5.69
C ALA A 39 0.86 -1.11 4.80
N PHE A 40 1.00 -1.36 3.50
CA PHE A 40 0.03 -0.92 2.50
C PHE A 40 -0.69 -2.10 1.87
N LEU A 41 0.05 -3.13 1.45
CA LEU A 41 -0.53 -4.29 0.79
C LEU A 41 0.12 -5.57 1.32
N HIS A 42 -0.69 -6.59 1.55
CA HIS A 42 -0.19 -7.93 1.84
C HIS A 42 -1.11 -9.01 1.27
N PHE A 43 -0.53 -10.13 0.84
CA PHE A 43 -1.28 -11.26 0.28
C PHE A 43 -1.45 -12.41 1.29
N HIS A 44 -2.64 -12.99 1.30
CA HIS A 44 -3.00 -14.20 2.04
C HIS A 44 -3.45 -15.31 1.10
N ASP A 45 -3.10 -16.54 1.46
CA ASP A 45 -3.57 -17.74 0.78
C ASP A 45 -4.50 -18.48 1.74
N ASP A 46 -5.76 -18.54 1.31
CA ASP A 46 -6.85 -19.16 2.03
C ASP A 46 -7.32 -20.38 1.22
N PRO A 47 -7.85 -21.44 1.85
CA PRO A 47 -8.44 -22.56 1.12
C PRO A 47 -9.54 -22.13 0.12
N SER A 48 -10.19 -20.99 0.34
CA SER A 48 -11.17 -20.41 -0.59
C SER A 48 -10.56 -19.63 -1.76
N GLY A 49 -9.26 -19.30 -1.73
CA GLY A 49 -8.60 -18.52 -2.77
C GLY A 49 -7.51 -17.60 -2.23
N ILE A 50 -6.96 -16.77 -3.11
CA ILE A 50 -5.91 -15.81 -2.79
C ILE A 50 -6.55 -14.44 -2.61
N PHE A 51 -6.17 -13.75 -1.53
CA PHE A 51 -6.70 -12.45 -1.17
C PHE A 51 -5.56 -11.45 -0.97
N ALA A 52 -5.81 -10.20 -1.32
CA ALA A 52 -4.94 -9.06 -1.09
C ALA A 52 -5.64 -8.09 -0.14
N ASP A 53 -4.98 -7.79 0.98
CA ASP A 53 -5.43 -6.79 1.93
C ASP A 53 -4.67 -5.49 1.65
N VAL A 54 -5.41 -4.51 1.13
CA VAL A 54 -4.88 -3.20 0.71
C VAL A 54 -5.41 -2.12 1.62
N ARG A 55 -4.52 -1.24 2.10
CA ARG A 55 -4.88 -0.10 2.92
C ARG A 55 -5.26 1.11 2.05
N PHE A 56 -6.55 1.35 1.86
CA PHE A 56 -7.05 2.55 1.19
C PHE A 56 -7.33 3.65 2.22
N ALA A 57 -6.63 4.78 2.08
CA ALA A 57 -6.67 5.93 3.00
C ALA A 57 -6.35 5.59 4.47
N ASP A 58 -7.29 5.02 5.22
CA ASP A 58 -7.07 4.55 6.58
C ASP A 58 -7.65 3.15 6.89
N GLU A 59 -8.37 2.53 5.96
CA GLU A 59 -8.99 1.22 6.16
C GLU A 59 -8.32 0.14 5.31
N PHE A 60 -8.28 -1.09 5.83
CA PHE A 60 -7.86 -2.26 5.05
C PHE A 60 -9.07 -2.87 4.35
N VAL A 61 -8.99 -2.94 3.02
CA VAL A 61 -9.98 -3.61 2.18
C VAL A 61 -9.36 -4.89 1.67
N ARG A 62 -10.06 -5.99 1.94
CA ARG A 62 -9.69 -7.32 1.44
C ARG A 62 -10.33 -7.55 0.07
N LEU A 63 -9.50 -7.76 -0.93
CA LEU A 63 -9.92 -8.01 -2.31
C LEU A 63 -9.47 -9.41 -2.75
N PRO A 64 -10.31 -10.20 -3.43
CA PRO A 64 -9.87 -11.44 -4.03
C PRO A 64 -8.91 -11.13 -5.19
N VAL A 65 -7.94 -12.00 -5.42
CA VAL A 65 -6.93 -11.90 -6.50
C VAL A 65 -6.61 -13.26 -7.09
N THR A 66 -7.56 -14.18 -6.99
CA THR A 66 -7.40 -15.57 -7.41
C THR A 66 -7.31 -15.65 -8.93
N THR A 67 -8.07 -14.82 -9.63
CA THR A 67 -8.15 -14.77 -11.09
C THR A 67 -7.40 -13.57 -11.69
N PRO A 68 -6.97 -13.64 -12.97
CA PRO A 68 -6.33 -12.51 -13.64
C PRO A 68 -7.19 -11.25 -13.70
N SER A 69 -8.51 -11.39 -13.87
CA SER A 69 -9.44 -10.26 -13.88
C SER A 69 -9.46 -9.53 -12.53
N GLU A 70 -9.55 -10.28 -11.43
CA GLU A 70 -9.47 -9.73 -10.08
C GLU A 70 -8.13 -9.04 -9.80
N GLN A 71 -7.04 -9.57 -10.36
CA GLN A 71 -5.71 -8.97 -10.27
C GLN A 71 -5.63 -7.62 -11.02
N SER A 72 -6.27 -7.51 -12.19
CA SER A 72 -6.37 -6.24 -12.91
C SER A 72 -7.20 -5.22 -12.14
N ASP A 73 -8.35 -5.60 -11.61
CA ASP A 73 -9.20 -4.76 -10.74
C ASP A 73 -8.43 -4.22 -9.53
N LEU A 74 -7.62 -5.08 -8.90
CA LEU A 74 -6.74 -4.68 -7.80
C LEU A 74 -5.74 -3.60 -8.24
N LEU A 75 -5.11 -3.79 -9.40
CA LEU A 75 -4.10 -2.88 -9.93
C LEU A 75 -4.67 -1.51 -10.26
N GLU A 76 -5.87 -1.45 -10.83
CA GLU A 76 -6.57 -0.19 -11.12
C GLU A 76 -6.91 0.56 -9.84
N ARG A 77 -7.44 -0.12 -8.82
CA ARG A 77 -7.73 0.49 -7.52
C ARG A 77 -6.49 1.02 -6.81
N ILE A 78 -5.38 0.30 -6.89
CA ILE A 78 -4.10 0.77 -6.32
C ILE A 78 -3.62 2.01 -7.05
N ASP A 79 -3.73 2.04 -8.38
CA ASP A 79 -3.32 3.19 -9.19
C ASP A 79 -4.12 4.46 -8.83
N ASP A 80 -5.45 4.34 -8.75
CA ASP A 80 -6.34 5.42 -8.30
C ASP A 80 -5.96 5.91 -6.88
N CYS A 81 -5.74 4.97 -5.96
CA CYS A 81 -5.32 5.30 -4.60
C CYS A 81 -3.96 6.03 -4.57
N LEU A 82 -2.97 5.57 -5.35
CA LEU A 82 -1.66 6.22 -5.41
C LEU A 82 -1.77 7.62 -6.00
N SER A 83 -2.53 7.80 -7.08
CA SER A 83 -2.83 9.11 -7.69
C SER A 83 -3.47 10.08 -6.67
N THR A 84 -4.42 9.59 -5.88
CA THR A 84 -5.07 10.39 -4.82
C THR A 84 -4.09 10.75 -3.69
N VAL A 85 -3.22 9.82 -3.29
CA VAL A 85 -2.26 10.02 -2.20
C VAL A 85 -1.15 10.99 -2.62
N GLU A 86 -0.66 10.89 -3.85
CA GLU A 86 0.29 11.82 -4.46
C GLU A 86 -0.29 13.24 -4.46
N SER A 87 -1.52 13.39 -4.96
CA SER A 87 -2.26 14.67 -5.00
C SER A 87 -2.42 15.28 -3.61
N ARG A 88 -2.76 14.47 -2.59
CA ARG A 88 -2.91 14.93 -1.18
C ARG A 88 -1.58 15.15 -0.46
N SER A 89 -0.49 14.52 -0.92
CA SER A 89 0.84 14.70 -0.32
C SER A 89 1.45 16.03 -0.72
N SER A 90 1.16 16.49 -1.94
CA SER A 90 1.53 17.82 -2.44
C SER A 90 0.83 18.95 -1.66
N ASP A 91 -0.41 18.73 -1.24
CA ASP A 91 -1.21 19.68 -0.46
C ASP A 91 -0.71 19.85 0.99
N ARG A 92 -0.29 18.76 1.64
CA ARG A 92 0.16 18.79 3.05
C ARG A 92 1.53 19.47 3.29
N GLY A 93 2.20 19.94 2.23
CA GLY A 93 3.44 20.71 2.31
C GLY A 93 3.29 22.17 2.76
N ARG A 94 2.07 22.74 2.78
CA ARG A 94 1.83 24.16 3.14
C ARG A 94 1.40 24.43 4.59
N GLY A 95 1.44 23.44 5.48
CA GLY A 95 0.87 23.56 6.84
C GLY A 95 1.84 23.55 8.03
N ARG A 96 3.16 23.55 7.84
CA ARG A 96 4.13 23.59 8.97
C ARG A 96 4.99 24.84 8.96
N ARG A 97 4.35 26.00 9.14
CA ARG A 97 5.01 27.24 9.59
C ARG A 97 4.10 27.95 10.60
N ARG A 98 4.68 28.34 11.75
CA ARG A 98 4.18 29.12 12.91
C ARG A 98 3.82 28.25 14.13
N GLY A 99 4.35 28.47 15.34
CA GLY A 99 5.32 29.45 15.87
C GLY A 99 6.01 28.80 17.08
N GLY A 100 7.13 29.24 17.63
CA GLY A 100 7.69 30.57 17.79
C GLY A 100 8.44 30.50 19.13
N ARG A 101 9.73 30.82 19.13
CA ARG A 101 10.58 30.91 20.33
C ARG A 101 10.10 32.03 21.27
N HIS A 102 10.62 32.01 22.52
CA HIS A 102 10.76 33.13 23.49
C HIS A 102 9.51 33.46 24.35
N GLN A 103 9.53 33.73 25.67
CA GLN A 103 10.53 33.86 26.75
C GLN A 103 9.85 33.52 28.10
N GLY A 104 10.62 33.26 29.16
CA GLY A 104 10.06 33.17 30.51
C GLY A 104 11.10 33.04 31.61
N SER A 105 12.03 34.00 31.72
CA SER A 105 12.79 34.26 32.94
C SER A 105 11.83 34.65 34.07
N ARG A 106 11.92 34.00 35.23
CA ARG A 106 11.35 34.47 36.51
C ARG A 106 12.20 33.85 37.63
N THR A 107 13.21 34.62 38.06
CA THR A 107 13.30 35.36 39.35
C THR A 107 13.72 34.46 40.49
#